data_AF-A0A6A3RAC3-F1
#
_entry.id   AF-A0A6A3RAC3-F1
#
_cell.length_a   1.000
_cell.length_b   1.000
_cell.length_c   1.000
_cell.angle_alpha   90.00
_cell.angle_beta   90.00
_cell.angle_gamma   90.00
#
_symmetry.space_group_name_H-M   'P 1'
#
loop_
_entity.id
_entity.type
_entity.pdbx_description
1 polymer ?
#
loop_
_entity_poly.entity_id
_entity_poly.type
_entity_poly.pdbx_seq_one_letter_code
_entity_poly.pdbx_strand_id
1 'polypeptide(L)' 'MNYTHRWVNNDECFVDPVTGAHTNRIEGAWEVRIKRHLKRMRGVRKELLAGYLDEFL' A
#
# COMPACT_ATOMS: atom_id res chain seq x y z
N MET A 1 -6.32 -31.32 8.19
CA MET A 1 -5.75 -30.58 7.04
C MET A 1 -6.85 -29.69 6.46
N ASN A 2 -7.16 -28.54 7.06
CA ASN A 2 -8.24 -27.65 6.58
C ASN A 2 -7.74 -26.21 6.46
N TYR A 3 -6.80 -25.95 5.55
CA TYR A 3 -6.43 -24.58 5.20
C TYR A 3 -7.38 -24.07 4.10
N THR A 4 -8.15 -23.03 4.41
CA THR A 4 -9.02 -22.35 3.43
C THR A 4 -8.33 -21.08 2.95
N HIS A 5 -7.94 -21.05 1.69
CA HIS A 5 -7.40 -19.84 1.06
C HIS A 5 -8.53 -18.81 0.90
N ARG A 6 -8.36 -17.62 1.48
CA ARG A 6 -9.27 -16.49 1.29
C ARG A 6 -8.55 -15.40 0.49
N TRP A 7 -9.30 -14.69 -0.34
CA TRP A 7 -8.82 -13.53 -1.10
C TRP A 7 -9.41 -12.27 -0.50
N VAL A 8 -8.64 -11.18 -0.52
CA VAL A 8 -9.18 -9.85 -0.24
C VAL A 8 -9.94 -9.42 -1.48
N ASN A 9 -11.21 -9.06 -1.32
CA ASN A 9 -12.00 -8.46 -2.39
C ASN A 9 -11.79 -6.94 -2.37
N ASN A 10 -11.17 -6.40 -3.41
CA ASN A 10 -10.92 -4.97 -3.55
C ASN A 10 -12.04 -4.22 -4.31
N ASP A 11 -13.06 -4.91 -4.82
CA ASP A 11 -14.25 -4.26 -5.42
C ASP A 11 -15.18 -3.65 -4.37
N GLU A 12 -15.18 -4.21 -3.16
CA GLU A 12 -15.89 -3.62 -2.03
C GLU A 12 -14.94 -2.66 -1.33
N CYS A 13 -15.34 -1.38 -1.20
CA CYS A 13 -14.60 -0.38 -0.41
C CYS A 13 -14.52 -0.83 1.05
N PHE A 14 -13.53 -1.67 1.38
CA PHE A 14 -13.37 -2.19 2.73
C PHE A 14 -12.95 -1.06 3.66
N VAL A 15 -13.77 -0.89 4.71
CA VAL A 15 -13.53 0.05 5.79
C VAL A 15 -13.41 -0.77 7.06
N ASP A 16 -12.28 -0.65 7.74
CA ASP A 16 -12.14 -1.21 9.08
C ASP A 16 -13.15 -0.51 10.01
N PRO A 17 -14.08 -1.24 10.66
CA PRO A 17 -15.12 -0.63 11.48
C PRO A 17 -14.61 -0.09 12.83
N VAL A 18 -13.42 -0.50 13.28
CA VAL A 18 -12.81 -0.08 14.54
C VAL A 18 -11.93 1.14 14.32
N THR A 19 -11.10 1.11 13.27
CA THR A 19 -10.11 2.17 12.99
C THR A 19 -10.58 3.19 11.96
N GLY A 20 -11.63 2.88 11.19
CA GLY A 20 -12.09 3.68 10.05
C GLY A 20 -11.11 3.68 8.87
N ALA A 21 -10.11 2.79 8.87
CA ALA A 21 -9.12 2.74 7.82
C ALA A 21 -9.73 2.21 6.52
N HIS A 22 -9.62 3.01 5.47
CA HIS A 22 -9.99 2.62 4.11
C HIS A 22 -8.78 2.02 3.39
N THR A 23 -8.84 0.72 3.07
CA THR A 23 -7.75 0.03 2.34
C THR A 23 -7.48 0.69 0.98
N ASN A 24 -8.53 1.11 0.27
CA ASN A 24 -8.41 1.79 -1.02
C ASN A 24 -7.57 3.08 -0.95
N ARG A 25 -7.63 3.81 0.18
CA ARG A 25 -6.83 5.03 0.38
C ARG A 25 -5.36 4.69 0.54
N ILE A 26 -5.05 3.65 1.31
CA ILE A 26 -3.68 3.18 1.54
C ILE A 26 -3.08 2.62 0.24
N GLU A 27 -3.85 1.80 -0.49
CA GLU A 27 -3.44 1.25 -1.78
C GLU A 27 -3.22 2.35 -2.84
N GLY A 28 -4.11 3.33 -2.89
CA GLY A 28 -3.97 4.50 -3.75
C GLY A 28 -2.70 5.29 -3.44
N ALA A 29 -2.43 5.58 -2.17
CA ALA A 29 -1.18 6.25 -1.76
C ALA A 29 0.06 5.44 -2.16
N TRP A 30 0.03 4.12 -1.94
CA TRP A 30 1.12 3.22 -2.28
C TRP A 30 1.43 3.19 -3.79
N GLU A 31 0.43 2.99 -4.65
CA GLU A 31 0.64 2.94 -6.11
C GLU A 31 0.93 4.31 -6.72
N VAL A 32 0.17 5.34 -6.33
CA VAL A 32 0.24 6.66 -6.97
C VAL A 32 1.40 7.50 -6.47
N ARG A 33 1.62 7.53 -5.14
CA ARG A 33 2.61 8.42 -4.54
C ARG A 33 3.96 7.72 -4.38
N ILE A 34 4.00 6.50 -3.85
CA ILE A 34 5.28 5.83 -3.57
C ILE A 34 5.83 5.11 -4.80
N LYS A 35 5.17 4.04 -5.26
CA LYS A 35 5.70 3.16 -6.31
C LYS A 35 6.00 3.91 -7.60
N ARG A 36 5.16 4.87 -7.99
CA ARG A 36 5.37 5.71 -9.17
C ARG A 36 6.70 6.47 -9.12
N HIS A 37 7.00 7.10 -7.98
CA HIS A 37 8.25 7.84 -7.80
C HIS A 37 9.46 6.90 -7.75
N LEU A 38 9.37 5.81 -6.99
CA LEU A 38 10.45 4.81 -6.90
C LEU A 38 10.78 4.18 -8.27
N LYS A 39 9.75 3.86 -9.07
CA LYS A 39 9.92 3.32 -10.42
C LYS A 39 10.56 4.34 -11.37
N ARG A 40 10.18 5.63 -11.28
CA ARG A 40 10.80 6.71 -12.08
C ARG A 40 12.29 6.85 -11.78
N MET A 41 12.69 6.63 -10.53
CA MET A 41 14.10 6.63 -10.11
C MET A 41 14.87 5.36 -10.49
N ARG A 42 14.19 4.34 -11.04
CA ARG A 42 14.75 3.01 -11.38
C ARG A 42 15.31 2.26 -10.16
N GLY A 43 14.63 2.41 -9.03
CA GLY A 43 15.02 1.81 -7.76
C GLY A 43 15.73 2.80 -6.84
N VAL A 44 15.79 2.43 -5.56
CA VAL A 44 16.43 3.23 -4.51
C VAL A 44 17.29 2.33 -3.65
N ARG A 45 18.33 2.88 -3.02
CA ARG A 45 19.07 2.17 -1.98
C ARG A 45 18.13 1.88 -0.82
N LYS A 46 18.23 0.68 -0.23
CA LYS A 46 17.35 0.24 0.85
C LYS A 46 17.38 1.18 2.05
N GLU A 47 18.54 1.73 2.37
CA GLU A 47 18.74 2.72 3.43
C GLU A 47 17.88 3.99 3.25
N LEU A 48 17.62 4.39 2.00
CA LEU A 48 16.87 5.60 1.67
C LEU A 48 15.36 5.34 1.53
N LEU A 49 14.93 4.08 1.49
CA LEU A 49 13.52 3.74 1.27
C LEU A 49 12.63 4.36 2.34
N ALA A 50 13.02 4.29 3.61
CA ALA A 50 12.25 4.86 4.72
C ALA A 50 12.01 6.37 4.54
N GLY A 51 13.07 7.13 4.20
CA GLY A 51 12.93 8.58 3.96
C GLY A 51 12.00 8.90 2.79
N TYR A 52 12.02 8.10 1.73
CA TYR A 52 11.07 8.27 0.62
C TYR A 52 9.64 7.87 0.99
N LEU A 53 9.45 6.90 1.89
CA LEU A 53 8.11 6.59 2.42
C LEU A 53 7.57 7.78 3.20
N ASP A 54 8.38 8.39 4.07
CA ASP A 54 8.00 9.57 4.84
C ASP A 54 7.69 10.79 3.95
N GLU A 55 8.45 10.99 2.86
CA GLU A 55 8.22 12.09 1.92
C GLU A 55 6.93 11.93 1.10
N PHE A 56 6.60 10.69 0.72
CA PHE A 56 5.52 10.43 -0.24
C PHE A 56 4.22 9.89 0.38
N LEU A 57 4.21 9.49 1.66
CA LEU A 57 2.97 9.22 2.41
C LEU A 57 2.24 10.51 2.81
#